data_AF-A0AAU5GR93-F1
#
_entry.id   AF-A0AAU5GR93-F1
#
_cell.length_a   1.000
_cell.length_b   1.000
_cell.length_c   1.000
_cell.angle_alpha   90.00
_cell.angle_beta   90.00
_cell.angle_gamma   90.00
#
_symmetry.space_group_name_H-M   'P 1'
#
loop_
_entity.id
_entity.type
_entity.pdbx_description
1 polymer ?
#
loop_
_entity_poly.entity_id
_entity_poly.type
_entity_poly.pdbx_seq_one_letter_code
_entity_poly.pdbx_strand_id
1 'polypeptide(L)'
;MSRSRSWLRALPAAIAAPVLASGLLLAAGSPAAAAANPGPGFPTQYAAPYVETWGSASAMASAQSATGLKYFTLAFVLDGGGCNATFNGTTSISDSGWTSAINSLRASGGDVIASFGGAAGTELGLSCSTVATLKAQYKKVIDTLNLTRVDFDIEGSALNNTTANDRRNQALAQLQQEYAAAGKKLDVQYTLPVNPTGLESNSLSLLNNAKTDGLTVNLVNIMTMDYGSAMDMGQAAINAATALHTQLGQIWTTKTSAQLWAMEGNTPMIGVNDTTSEIFTTGNASSLESFAKNNGIQELAFWSLGRDKACATNGTLSDTCSGTPQSAYQFSSIFNAITGGSSGTQPTGRITGYGGKCVDIASAATANGTAIQLYDCNGTAAQTWTVASDGSIKGLGKCLDVTAAGTANGTTIQLYDCNGTGAQQWAKGTNNTLVNPASGRCLDATGPSSANGTRLQIWDCSGAANQQWILPTA
;
A
#
# COMPACT_ATOMS: atom_id res chain seq x y z
N MET A 1 30.03 -39.15 97.08
CA MET A 1 28.81 -38.70 97.80
C MET A 1 28.08 -37.69 96.93
N SER A 2 26.78 -37.91 96.69
CA SER A 2 25.72 -36.88 96.55
C SER A 2 25.79 -35.76 95.48
N ARG A 3 24.73 -35.74 94.63
CA ARG A 3 23.91 -34.60 94.12
C ARG A 3 24.62 -33.50 93.29
N SER A 4 24.26 -33.31 92.02
CA SER A 4 23.04 -32.64 91.48
C SER A 4 22.92 -31.15 91.80
N ARG A 5 23.10 -30.31 90.78
CA ARG A 5 22.14 -29.30 90.21
C ARG A 5 22.89 -28.51 89.12
N SER A 6 22.56 -28.50 87.83
CA SER A 6 21.37 -28.00 87.13
C SER A 6 21.09 -26.49 87.35
N TRP A 7 20.87 -25.61 86.37
CA TRP A 7 20.75 -25.58 84.90
C TRP A 7 20.99 -24.11 84.47
N LEU A 8 21.30 -23.86 83.20
CA LEU A 8 20.67 -22.85 82.30
C LEU A 8 21.48 -22.82 81.00
N ARG A 9 20.97 -23.49 79.95
CA ARG A 9 20.33 -22.90 78.74
C ARG A 9 21.31 -22.08 77.89
N ALA A 10 21.44 -22.26 76.58
CA ALA A 10 20.94 -23.26 75.64
C ALA A 10 21.69 -23.00 74.31
N LEU A 11 22.20 -24.07 73.71
CA LEU A 11 22.25 -24.37 72.26
C LEU A 11 23.14 -23.49 71.34
N PRO A 12 23.66 -24.09 70.25
CA PRO A 12 25.10 -24.30 70.09
C PRO A 12 25.65 -23.61 68.82
N ALA A 13 26.96 -23.34 68.79
CA ALA A 13 27.95 -23.99 67.93
C ALA A 13 27.55 -24.14 66.44
N ALA A 14 28.39 -23.86 65.45
CA ALA A 14 29.79 -24.22 65.42
C ALA A 14 30.54 -23.54 64.27
N ILE A 15 31.79 -23.20 64.57
CA ILE A 15 33.02 -23.48 63.81
C ILE A 15 33.03 -23.10 62.32
N ALA A 16 33.79 -22.05 62.07
CA ALA A 16 34.21 -21.55 60.78
C ALA A 16 35.27 -22.43 60.09
N ALA A 17 35.19 -22.49 58.77
CA ALA A 17 36.31 -22.74 57.87
C ALA A 17 36.21 -21.76 56.67
N PRO A 18 37.33 -21.26 56.12
CA PRO A 18 37.34 -20.12 55.21
C PRO A 18 36.87 -20.51 53.81
N VAL A 19 35.88 -19.79 53.29
CA VAL A 19 35.40 -19.95 51.91
C VAL A 19 36.35 -19.22 50.97
N LEU A 20 37.07 -19.98 50.14
CA LEU A 20 37.68 -19.50 48.90
C LEU A 20 36.54 -19.04 47.97
N ALA A 21 36.46 -17.72 47.75
CA ALA A 21 35.55 -17.13 46.77
C ALA A 21 36.04 -17.46 45.36
N SER A 22 35.68 -18.64 44.84
CA SER A 22 35.71 -18.89 43.41
C SER A 22 34.59 -18.06 42.77
N GLY A 23 34.94 -16.89 42.27
CA GLY A 23 34.05 -16.06 41.47
C GLY A 23 33.58 -16.85 40.26
N LEU A 24 32.32 -17.29 40.28
CA LEU A 24 31.64 -17.81 39.12
C LEU A 24 31.42 -16.60 38.19
N LEU A 25 32.33 -16.40 37.24
CA LEU A 25 32.09 -15.56 36.07
C LEU A 25 30.95 -16.23 35.28
N LEU A 26 29.71 -15.84 35.60
CA LEU A 26 28.59 -16.01 34.68
C LEU A 26 28.97 -15.25 33.43
N ALA A 27 29.40 -15.97 32.40
CA ALA A 27 29.45 -15.43 31.05
C ALA A 27 28.01 -15.01 30.73
N ALA A 28 27.71 -13.72 30.87
CA ALA A 28 26.52 -13.12 30.32
C ALA A 28 26.63 -13.30 28.81
N GLY A 29 26.07 -14.40 28.30
CA GLY A 29 25.85 -14.54 26.87
C GLY A 29 25.08 -13.31 26.44
N SER A 30 25.58 -12.62 25.41
CA SER A 30 24.82 -11.57 24.74
C SER A 30 23.40 -12.09 24.51
N PRO A 31 22.35 -11.33 24.86
CA PRO A 31 20.99 -11.78 24.62
C PRO A 31 20.91 -12.13 23.13
N ALA A 32 20.46 -13.35 22.81
CA ALA A 32 20.19 -13.73 21.44
C ALA A 32 19.30 -12.65 20.83
N ALA A 33 19.69 -12.12 19.67
CA ALA A 33 18.90 -11.11 18.98
C ALA A 33 17.46 -11.63 18.87
N ALA A 34 16.52 -10.92 19.51
CA ALA A 34 15.15 -11.38 19.60
C ALA A 34 14.53 -11.40 18.20
N ALA A 35 13.91 -12.52 17.82
CA ALA A 35 13.09 -12.59 16.62
C ALA A 35 12.00 -11.49 16.66
N ALA A 36 11.56 -11.03 15.50
CA ALA A 36 10.45 -10.09 15.45
C ALA A 36 9.15 -10.74 15.98
N ASN A 37 8.32 -9.94 16.64
CA ASN A 37 7.00 -10.35 17.13
C ASN A 37 6.09 -10.69 15.95
N PRO A 38 5.13 -11.62 16.08
CA PRO A 38 4.12 -11.84 15.03
C PRO A 38 3.39 -10.54 14.68
N GLY A 39 3.10 -10.33 13.40
CA GLY A 39 2.31 -9.19 12.92
C GLY A 39 0.80 -9.49 12.83
N PRO A 40 -0.03 -8.46 12.64
CA PRO A 40 -1.48 -8.60 12.46
C PRO A 40 -1.88 -9.15 11.09
N GLY A 41 -0.93 -9.32 10.15
CA GLY A 41 -1.20 -9.69 8.77
C GLY A 41 -1.63 -8.50 7.91
N PHE A 42 -2.16 -8.81 6.72
CA PHE A 42 -2.46 -7.83 5.67
C PHE A 42 -3.96 -7.80 5.37
N PRO A 43 -4.55 -6.62 5.08
CA PRO A 43 -5.92 -6.52 4.60
C PRO A 43 -6.02 -7.02 3.16
N THR A 44 -7.24 -7.06 2.63
CA THR A 44 -7.52 -7.50 1.25
C THR A 44 -6.88 -6.63 0.18
N GLN A 45 -6.80 -5.32 0.43
CA GLN A 45 -6.08 -4.35 -0.39
C GLN A 45 -5.22 -3.45 0.50
N TYR A 46 -3.97 -3.23 0.09
CA TYR A 46 -2.99 -2.45 0.83
C TYR A 46 -1.95 -1.83 -0.09
N ALA A 47 -1.34 -0.75 0.40
CA ALA A 47 -0.09 -0.24 -0.13
C ALA A 47 1.11 -0.74 0.70
N ALA A 48 2.13 -1.28 0.04
CA ALA A 48 3.38 -1.74 0.65
C ALA A 48 4.61 -1.33 -0.18
N PRO A 49 4.98 -0.03 -0.20
CA PRO A 49 6.12 0.43 -0.98
C PRO A 49 7.44 -0.20 -0.53
N TYR A 50 8.39 -0.27 -1.47
CA TYR A 50 9.72 -0.82 -1.22
C TYR A 50 10.53 0.12 -0.33
N VAL A 51 11.16 -0.45 0.71
CA VAL A 51 12.03 0.23 1.66
C VAL A 51 13.44 -0.30 1.51
N GLU A 52 14.37 0.60 1.28
CA GLU A 52 15.79 0.32 1.09
C GLU A 52 16.44 -0.15 2.41
N THR A 53 16.82 -1.42 2.48
CA THR A 53 17.40 -2.03 3.69
C THR A 53 18.85 -1.62 3.95
N TRP A 54 19.50 -0.96 2.98
CA TRP A 54 20.76 -0.25 3.18
C TRP A 54 20.58 1.17 3.73
N GLY A 55 19.33 1.64 3.78
CA GLY A 55 18.96 2.91 4.40
C GLY A 55 18.69 2.79 5.90
N SER A 56 18.02 3.80 6.46
CA SER A 56 17.62 3.79 7.87
C SER A 56 16.25 3.13 8.05
N ALA A 57 16.16 2.17 8.98
CA ALA A 57 14.89 1.57 9.39
C ALA A 57 13.87 2.60 9.93
N SER A 58 14.33 3.78 10.37
CA SER A 58 13.45 4.88 10.80
C SER A 58 12.60 5.46 9.67
N ALA A 59 12.94 5.20 8.40
CA ALA A 59 12.17 5.67 7.24
C ALA A 59 10.71 5.17 7.28
N MET A 60 10.48 3.93 7.74
CA MET A 60 9.12 3.38 7.91
C MET A 60 8.32 4.20 8.93
N ALA A 61 8.92 4.52 10.08
CA ALA A 61 8.25 5.30 11.12
C ALA A 61 7.94 6.74 10.66
N SER A 62 8.85 7.35 9.90
CA SER A 62 8.64 8.68 9.31
C SER A 62 7.48 8.67 8.31
N ALA A 63 7.46 7.70 7.38
CA ALA A 63 6.40 7.57 6.39
C ALA A 63 5.05 7.25 7.03
N GLN A 64 5.03 6.33 8.00
CA GLN A 64 3.84 6.01 8.78
C GLN A 64 3.28 7.24 9.49
N SER A 65 4.14 8.03 10.14
CA SER A 65 3.71 9.24 10.85
C SER A 65 3.16 10.30 9.89
N ALA A 66 3.71 10.40 8.69
CA ALA A 66 3.29 11.38 7.69
C ALA A 66 1.99 11.01 6.96
N THR A 67 1.73 9.71 6.75
CA THR A 67 0.71 9.25 5.78
C THR A 67 -0.27 8.21 6.33
N GLY A 68 0.00 7.65 7.51
CA GLY A 68 -0.72 6.51 8.06
C GLY A 68 -0.42 5.19 7.36
N LEU A 69 0.61 5.12 6.51
CA LEU A 69 1.05 3.88 5.86
C LEU A 69 1.45 2.83 6.90
N LYS A 70 0.99 1.60 6.70
CA LYS A 70 1.12 0.50 7.67
C LYS A 70 1.87 -0.72 7.15
N TYR A 71 2.08 -0.82 5.85
CA TYR A 71 2.68 -1.99 5.24
C TYR A 71 3.85 -1.55 4.39
N PHE A 72 4.91 -2.36 4.37
CA PHE A 72 6.16 -2.05 3.70
C PHE A 72 6.81 -3.33 3.18
N THR A 73 7.52 -3.21 2.06
CA THR A 73 8.28 -4.31 1.45
C THR A 73 9.78 -4.04 1.65
N LEU A 74 10.47 -4.89 2.42
CA LEU A 74 11.87 -4.70 2.79
C LEU A 74 12.77 -5.21 1.66
N ALA A 75 13.47 -4.27 1.00
CA ALA A 75 14.28 -4.49 -0.19
C ALA A 75 15.79 -4.41 0.15
N PHE A 76 16.61 -5.42 -0.05
CA PHE A 76 16.28 -6.78 -0.45
C PHE A 76 16.98 -7.77 0.47
N VAL A 77 16.50 -9.01 0.46
CA VAL A 77 17.22 -10.16 0.99
C VAL A 77 18.05 -10.77 -0.13
N LEU A 78 19.36 -10.79 0.06
CA LEU A 78 20.36 -11.26 -0.89
C LEU A 78 21.29 -12.28 -0.24
N ASP A 79 22.07 -12.99 -1.07
CA ASP A 79 23.19 -13.80 -0.60
C ASP A 79 24.32 -12.91 -0.09
N GLY A 80 24.59 -12.97 1.22
CA GLY A 80 25.77 -12.36 1.85
C GLY A 80 27.04 -13.19 1.72
N GLY A 81 26.99 -14.28 0.94
CA GLY A 81 28.09 -15.18 0.63
C GLY A 81 27.81 -16.61 1.10
N GLY A 82 27.98 -17.56 0.18
CA GLY A 82 27.91 -18.99 0.49
C GLY A 82 26.49 -19.50 0.79
N CYS A 83 25.47 -18.95 0.13
CA CYS A 83 24.05 -19.26 0.39
C CYS A 83 23.66 -18.86 1.83
N ASN A 84 23.83 -17.57 2.15
CA ASN A 84 23.49 -16.97 3.44
C ASN A 84 22.59 -15.75 3.26
N ALA A 85 21.33 -15.86 3.65
CA ALA A 85 20.37 -14.76 3.57
C ALA A 85 20.76 -13.61 4.52
N THR A 86 20.87 -12.40 3.94
CA THR A 86 21.18 -11.13 4.62
C THR A 86 20.41 -9.99 3.96
N PHE A 87 20.11 -8.94 4.71
CA PHE A 87 19.62 -7.68 4.14
C PHE A 87 20.76 -7.02 3.36
N ASN A 88 20.46 -6.61 2.12
CA ASN A 88 21.39 -5.96 1.21
C ASN A 88 22.75 -6.69 1.07
N GLY A 89 22.77 -8.02 1.15
CA GLY A 89 23.98 -8.84 1.01
C GLY A 89 25.01 -8.65 2.13
N THR A 90 24.68 -7.93 3.20
CA THR A 90 25.67 -7.44 4.17
C THR A 90 25.17 -7.45 5.61
N THR A 91 23.91 -7.06 5.83
CA THR A 91 23.35 -6.88 7.17
C THR A 91 22.61 -8.14 7.61
N SER A 92 22.83 -8.58 8.86
CA SER A 92 22.13 -9.76 9.37
C SER A 92 20.61 -9.56 9.32
N ILE A 93 19.86 -10.61 8.98
CA ILE A 93 18.38 -10.59 9.05
C ILE A 93 17.89 -10.36 10.49
N SER A 94 18.70 -10.73 11.48
CA SER A 94 18.42 -10.49 12.90
C SER A 94 18.95 -9.14 13.39
N ASP A 95 19.20 -8.17 12.50
CA ASP A 95 19.68 -6.85 12.89
C ASP A 95 18.71 -6.18 13.89
N SER A 96 19.27 -5.63 14.96
CA SER A 96 18.49 -5.08 16.07
C SER A 96 17.71 -3.82 15.69
N GLY A 97 18.22 -3.02 14.74
CA GLY A 97 17.55 -1.82 14.25
C GLY A 97 16.33 -2.18 13.42
N TRP A 98 16.49 -3.10 12.46
CA TRP A 98 15.39 -3.59 11.63
C TRP A 98 14.33 -4.34 12.44
N THR A 99 14.73 -5.28 13.31
CA THR A 99 13.78 -6.01 14.16
C THR A 99 13.00 -5.08 15.10
N SER A 100 13.65 -4.06 15.68
CA SER A 100 12.97 -3.07 16.52
C SER A 100 11.98 -2.20 15.74
N ALA A 101 12.33 -1.77 14.52
CA ALA A 101 11.46 -1.00 13.66
C ALA A 101 10.22 -1.81 13.22
N ILE A 102 10.41 -3.07 12.83
CA ILE A 102 9.32 -4.00 12.48
C ILE A 102 8.39 -4.21 13.68
N ASN A 103 8.94 -4.43 14.88
CA ASN A 103 8.15 -4.59 16.10
C ASN A 103 7.33 -3.33 16.43
N SER A 104 7.90 -2.14 16.21
CA SER A 104 7.21 -0.86 16.43
C SER A 104 6.07 -0.65 15.43
N LEU A 105 6.29 -1.02 14.16
CA LEU A 105 5.26 -1.00 13.13
C LEU A 105 4.10 -1.95 13.47
N ARG A 106 4.41 -3.19 13.88
CA ARG A 106 3.43 -4.20 14.28
C ARG A 106 2.62 -3.81 15.51
N ALA A 107 3.26 -3.16 16.49
CA ALA A 107 2.55 -2.57 17.63
C ALA A 107 1.54 -1.49 17.23
N SER A 108 1.71 -0.88 16.05
CA SER A 108 0.82 0.13 15.47
C SER A 108 -0.18 -0.46 14.46
N GLY A 109 -0.29 -1.79 14.40
CA GLY A 109 -1.21 -2.51 13.52
C GLY A 109 -0.77 -2.59 12.05
N GLY A 110 0.54 -2.44 11.78
CA GLY A 110 1.14 -2.66 10.48
C GLY A 110 1.89 -3.98 10.37
N ASP A 111 2.43 -4.29 9.20
CA ASP A 111 3.25 -5.49 8.97
C ASP A 111 4.24 -5.29 7.83
N VAL A 112 5.15 -6.25 7.62
CA VAL A 112 6.18 -6.18 6.57
C VAL A 112 6.21 -7.41 5.68
N ILE A 113 6.64 -7.19 4.45
CA ILE A 113 7.01 -8.23 3.47
C ILE A 113 8.54 -8.20 3.37
N ALA A 114 9.21 -9.34 3.30
CA ALA A 114 10.61 -9.38 2.90
C ALA A 114 10.68 -9.74 1.40
N SER A 115 11.35 -8.88 0.62
CA SER A 115 11.56 -9.12 -0.81
C SER A 115 12.95 -9.72 -1.06
N PHE A 116 13.00 -10.84 -1.76
CA PHE A 116 14.23 -11.55 -2.13
C PHE A 116 14.59 -11.25 -3.59
N GLY A 117 15.85 -10.89 -3.85
CA GLY A 117 16.34 -10.60 -5.20
C GLY A 117 16.47 -9.12 -5.49
N GLY A 118 15.82 -8.64 -6.55
CA GLY A 118 15.97 -7.30 -7.13
C GLY A 118 17.07 -7.22 -8.19
N ALA A 119 17.17 -6.07 -8.86
CA ALA A 119 18.05 -5.84 -10.01
C ALA A 119 19.55 -5.96 -9.70
N ALA A 120 19.96 -5.79 -8.45
CA ALA A 120 21.36 -5.78 -8.03
C ALA A 120 21.67 -6.77 -6.90
N GLY A 121 22.91 -7.24 -6.86
CA GLY A 121 23.38 -8.24 -5.90
C GLY A 121 23.18 -9.67 -6.38
N THR A 122 23.33 -10.63 -5.47
CA THR A 122 23.22 -12.05 -5.79
C THR A 122 21.95 -12.63 -5.15
N GLU A 123 20.97 -12.98 -5.99
CA GLU A 123 19.74 -13.65 -5.55
C GLU A 123 20.07 -15.05 -5.00
N LEU A 124 19.40 -15.46 -3.92
CA LEU A 124 19.71 -16.71 -3.19
C LEU A 124 19.58 -17.97 -4.05
N GLY A 125 18.59 -18.04 -4.96
CA GLY A 125 18.39 -19.14 -5.89
C GLY A 125 19.54 -19.33 -6.89
N LEU A 126 20.35 -18.30 -7.14
CA LEU A 126 21.59 -18.40 -7.91
C LEU A 126 22.75 -19.02 -7.11
N SER A 127 22.82 -18.78 -5.81
CA SER A 127 23.91 -19.26 -4.94
C SER A 127 23.62 -20.61 -4.28
N CYS A 128 22.39 -20.85 -3.84
CA CYS A 128 21.99 -22.08 -3.18
C CYS A 128 21.78 -23.19 -4.21
N SER A 129 22.67 -24.18 -4.22
CA SER A 129 22.70 -25.23 -5.26
C SER A 129 21.62 -26.30 -5.14
N THR A 130 20.92 -26.40 -4.01
CA THR A 130 19.90 -27.44 -3.76
C THR A 130 18.62 -26.83 -3.21
N VAL A 131 17.49 -27.53 -3.43
CA VAL A 131 16.18 -27.14 -2.85
C VAL A 131 16.28 -27.03 -1.33
N ALA A 132 16.93 -27.98 -0.67
CA ALA A 132 17.04 -28.02 0.79
C ALA A 132 17.80 -26.81 1.35
N THR A 133 18.93 -26.43 0.75
CA THR A 133 19.72 -25.28 1.21
C THR A 133 19.03 -23.96 0.93
N LEU A 134 18.37 -23.81 -0.22
CA LEU A 134 17.58 -22.63 -0.54
C LEU A 134 16.38 -22.49 0.41
N LYS A 135 15.64 -23.57 0.63
CA LYS A 135 14.51 -23.64 1.57
C LYS A 135 14.92 -23.20 2.97
N ALA A 136 16.07 -23.67 3.45
CA ALA A 136 16.59 -23.32 4.77
C ALA A 136 16.85 -21.80 4.91
N GLN A 137 17.35 -21.14 3.87
CA GLN A 137 17.59 -19.69 3.89
C GLN A 137 16.29 -18.87 3.84
N TYR A 138 15.33 -19.27 3.01
CA TYR A 138 14.00 -18.65 3.02
C TYR A 138 13.32 -18.82 4.38
N LYS A 139 13.37 -20.03 4.95
CA LYS A 139 12.85 -20.32 6.29
C LYS A 139 13.50 -19.47 7.37
N LYS A 140 14.84 -19.34 7.35
CA LYS A 140 15.59 -18.48 8.28
C LYS A 140 15.01 -17.07 8.31
N VAL A 141 14.77 -16.47 7.16
CA VAL A 141 14.23 -15.10 7.07
C VAL A 141 12.80 -15.04 7.58
N ILE A 142 11.93 -15.94 7.10
CA ILE A 142 10.51 -16.01 7.47
C ILE A 142 10.35 -16.18 8.99
N ASP A 143 11.10 -17.09 9.60
CA ASP A 143 10.99 -17.35 11.05
C ASP A 143 11.62 -16.22 11.87
N THR A 144 12.76 -15.67 11.45
CA THR A 144 13.44 -14.57 12.18
C THR A 144 12.57 -13.31 12.22
N LEU A 145 11.90 -13.01 11.10
CA LEU A 145 11.05 -11.83 10.96
C LEU A 145 9.57 -12.12 11.19
N ASN A 146 9.21 -13.37 11.51
CA ASN A 146 7.84 -13.81 11.77
C ASN A 146 6.85 -13.41 10.66
N LEU A 147 7.24 -13.66 9.42
CA LEU A 147 6.51 -13.23 8.23
C LEU A 147 5.37 -14.18 7.90
N THR A 148 4.24 -13.62 7.48
CA THR A 148 3.15 -14.36 6.83
C THR A 148 3.18 -14.20 5.31
N ARG A 149 4.07 -13.33 4.80
CA ARG A 149 4.15 -12.96 3.39
C ARG A 149 5.59 -12.68 2.98
N VAL A 150 5.96 -13.18 1.81
CA VAL A 150 7.28 -12.97 1.20
C VAL A 150 7.12 -12.62 -0.28
N ASP A 151 8.02 -11.79 -0.77
CA ASP A 151 8.09 -11.37 -2.16
C ASP A 151 9.38 -11.90 -2.80
N PHE A 152 9.29 -12.32 -4.04
CA PHE A 152 10.43 -12.76 -4.86
C PHE A 152 10.52 -11.85 -6.06
N ASP A 153 11.38 -10.85 -5.97
CA ASP A 153 11.69 -9.92 -7.04
C ASP A 153 12.75 -10.53 -7.94
N ILE A 154 12.30 -11.18 -9.02
CA ILE A 154 13.16 -12.03 -9.85
C ILE A 154 13.33 -11.39 -11.22
N GLU A 155 14.53 -10.87 -11.44
CA GLU A 155 14.88 -10.07 -12.61
C GLU A 155 16.06 -10.65 -13.38
N GLY A 156 16.28 -10.14 -14.60
CA GLY A 156 17.49 -10.35 -15.39
C GLY A 156 17.96 -11.81 -15.48
N SER A 157 19.22 -12.06 -15.10
CA SER A 157 19.83 -13.39 -15.19
C SER A 157 19.24 -14.40 -14.22
N ALA A 158 18.71 -13.96 -13.06
CA ALA A 158 18.01 -14.83 -12.13
C ALA A 158 16.71 -15.35 -12.74
N LEU A 159 15.95 -14.47 -13.39
CA LEU A 159 14.71 -14.83 -14.09
C LEU A 159 14.95 -15.77 -15.27
N ASN A 160 16.03 -15.57 -16.00
CA ASN A 160 16.39 -16.42 -17.15
C ASN A 160 16.94 -17.80 -16.75
N ASN A 161 17.27 -18.02 -15.48
CA ASN A 161 17.80 -19.29 -15.00
C ASN A 161 16.69 -20.25 -14.59
N THR A 162 16.22 -21.06 -15.54
CA THR A 162 15.11 -22.01 -15.33
C THR A 162 15.38 -23.03 -14.23
N THR A 163 16.62 -23.49 -14.05
CA THR A 163 17.02 -24.40 -12.97
C THR A 163 16.91 -23.72 -11.59
N ALA A 164 17.27 -22.44 -11.49
CA ALA A 164 17.09 -21.68 -10.26
C ALA A 164 15.60 -21.43 -9.96
N ASN A 165 14.80 -21.14 -10.99
CA ASN A 165 13.35 -20.95 -10.87
C ASN A 165 12.65 -22.22 -10.36
N ASP A 166 12.96 -23.39 -10.93
CA ASP A 166 12.43 -24.69 -10.49
C ASP A 166 12.80 -24.98 -9.03
N ARG A 167 14.07 -24.77 -8.67
CA ARG A 167 14.53 -24.93 -7.30
C ARG A 167 13.79 -24.01 -6.32
N ARG A 168 13.58 -22.74 -6.72
CA ARG A 168 12.85 -21.74 -5.92
C ARG A 168 11.41 -22.16 -5.71
N ASN A 169 10.72 -22.56 -6.77
CA ASN A 169 9.34 -23.00 -6.71
C ASN A 169 9.15 -24.25 -5.84
N GLN A 170 10.02 -25.26 -5.99
CA GLN A 170 10.02 -26.44 -5.14
C GLN A 170 10.29 -26.11 -3.66
N ALA A 171 11.25 -25.23 -3.37
CA ALA A 171 11.55 -24.82 -2.00
C ALA A 171 10.36 -24.10 -1.35
N LEU A 172 9.69 -23.22 -2.09
CA LEU A 172 8.54 -22.46 -1.60
C LEU A 172 7.29 -23.34 -1.44
N ALA A 173 7.05 -24.27 -2.36
CA ALA A 173 5.96 -25.24 -2.23
C ALA A 173 6.15 -26.11 -0.97
N GLN A 174 7.38 -26.59 -0.73
CA GLN A 174 7.70 -27.32 0.49
C GLN A 174 7.51 -26.48 1.76
N LEU A 175 7.86 -25.18 1.73
CA LEU A 175 7.64 -24.30 2.88
C LEU A 175 6.16 -24.05 3.15
N GLN A 176 5.35 -23.83 2.11
CA GLN A 176 3.90 -23.68 2.29
C GLN A 176 3.29 -24.94 2.91
N GLN A 177 3.70 -26.13 2.48
CA GLN A 177 3.25 -27.40 3.08
C GLN A 177 3.71 -27.53 4.55
N GLU A 178 4.98 -27.21 4.84
CA GLU A 178 5.55 -27.27 6.18
C GLU A 178 4.84 -26.30 7.14
N TYR A 179 4.59 -25.06 6.71
CA TYR A 179 3.87 -24.08 7.51
C TYR A 179 2.40 -24.41 7.67
N ALA A 180 1.73 -24.90 6.62
CA ALA A 180 0.33 -25.33 6.72
C ALA A 180 0.16 -26.49 7.73
N ALA A 181 1.08 -27.47 7.73
CA ALA A 181 1.10 -28.55 8.70
C ALA A 181 1.32 -28.05 10.14
N ALA A 182 2.00 -26.90 10.31
CA ALA A 182 2.18 -26.21 11.59
C ALA A 182 1.07 -25.20 11.91
N GLY A 183 -0.02 -25.14 11.13
CA GLY A 183 -1.13 -24.20 11.32
C GLY A 183 -0.78 -22.74 11.00
N LYS A 184 0.28 -22.51 10.22
CA LYS A 184 0.74 -21.18 9.78
C LYS A 184 0.43 -20.96 8.30
N LYS A 185 0.13 -19.71 7.93
CA LYS A 185 -0.05 -19.30 6.53
C LYS A 185 1.25 -18.66 6.02
N LEU A 186 1.62 -18.99 4.78
CA LEU A 186 2.66 -18.29 4.03
C LEU A 186 2.13 -17.89 2.65
N ASP A 187 1.94 -16.59 2.46
CA ASP A 187 1.64 -16.01 1.14
C ASP A 187 2.96 -15.76 0.39
N VAL A 188 3.04 -16.27 -0.84
CA VAL A 188 4.20 -16.10 -1.72
C VAL A 188 3.81 -15.17 -2.86
N GLN A 189 4.62 -14.16 -3.09
CA GLN A 189 4.45 -13.19 -4.17
C GLN A 189 5.64 -13.27 -5.13
N TYR A 190 5.39 -12.98 -6.40
CA TYR A 190 6.43 -12.76 -7.39
C TYR A 190 6.35 -11.34 -7.89
N THR A 191 7.44 -10.58 -7.75
CA THR A 191 7.63 -9.28 -8.41
C THR A 191 8.42 -9.50 -9.69
N LEU A 192 7.85 -9.11 -10.83
CA LEU A 192 8.35 -9.48 -12.15
C LEU A 192 8.35 -8.30 -13.12
N PRO A 193 9.33 -8.25 -14.05
CA PRO A 193 9.33 -7.27 -15.13
C PRO A 193 8.14 -7.49 -16.07
N VAL A 194 7.59 -6.40 -16.59
CA VAL A 194 6.39 -6.41 -17.43
C VAL A 194 6.53 -5.42 -18.56
N ASN A 195 5.89 -5.71 -19.69
CA ASN A 195 5.63 -4.73 -20.74
C ASN A 195 4.18 -4.19 -20.59
N PRO A 196 3.82 -3.08 -21.23
CA PRO A 196 2.42 -2.63 -21.27
C PRO A 196 1.45 -3.66 -21.88
N THR A 197 1.99 -4.67 -22.58
CA THR A 197 1.27 -5.80 -23.17
C THR A 197 1.30 -7.08 -22.33
N GLY A 198 1.84 -7.03 -21.11
CA GLY A 198 1.88 -8.13 -20.15
C GLY A 198 3.29 -8.68 -19.88
N LEU A 199 3.34 -9.77 -19.13
CA LEU A 199 4.56 -10.48 -18.77
C LEU A 199 5.25 -11.09 -19.99
N GLU A 200 6.58 -11.12 -19.92
CA GLU A 200 7.43 -11.81 -20.88
C GLU A 200 7.38 -13.34 -20.72
N SER A 201 7.91 -14.07 -21.71
CA SER A 201 7.81 -15.53 -21.78
C SER A 201 8.57 -16.24 -20.65
N ASN A 202 9.68 -15.69 -20.17
CA ASN A 202 10.45 -16.19 -19.02
C ASN A 202 9.65 -16.04 -17.70
N SER A 203 9.01 -14.89 -17.47
CA SER A 203 8.08 -14.66 -16.35
C SER A 203 6.90 -15.63 -16.38
N LEU A 204 6.27 -15.81 -17.54
CA LEU A 204 5.19 -16.80 -17.71
C LEU A 204 5.68 -18.23 -17.46
N SER A 205 6.91 -18.56 -17.88
CA SER A 205 7.50 -19.88 -17.64
C SER A 205 7.74 -20.13 -16.16
N LEU A 206 8.23 -19.13 -15.42
CA LEU A 206 8.40 -19.19 -13.96
C LEU A 206 7.06 -19.44 -13.25
N LEU A 207 5.99 -18.74 -13.63
CA LEU A 207 4.66 -18.90 -13.02
C LEU A 207 4.01 -20.25 -13.37
N ASN A 208 4.18 -20.74 -14.60
CA ASN A 208 3.69 -22.08 -14.98
C ASN A 208 4.45 -23.19 -14.26
N ASN A 209 5.76 -23.03 -14.06
CA ASN A 209 6.56 -23.94 -13.25
C ASN A 209 6.12 -23.91 -11.77
N ALA A 210 5.85 -22.73 -11.20
CA ALA A 210 5.28 -22.60 -9.85
C ALA A 210 3.98 -23.39 -9.69
N LYS A 211 3.05 -23.25 -10.66
CA LYS A 211 1.81 -24.02 -10.69
C LYS A 211 2.07 -25.54 -10.77
N THR A 212 3.06 -25.95 -11.58
CA THR A 212 3.41 -27.36 -11.78
C THR A 212 4.00 -27.99 -10.52
N ASP A 213 4.82 -27.25 -9.77
CA ASP A 213 5.40 -27.68 -8.49
C ASP A 213 4.42 -27.62 -7.31
N GLY A 214 3.18 -27.17 -7.55
CA GLY A 214 2.16 -27.05 -6.51
C GLY A 214 2.36 -25.86 -5.58
N LEU A 215 3.18 -24.87 -5.97
CA LEU A 215 3.30 -23.60 -5.25
C LEU A 215 2.01 -22.79 -5.41
N THR A 216 1.42 -22.40 -4.27
CA THR A 216 0.31 -21.45 -4.27
C THR A 216 0.88 -20.03 -4.33
N VAL A 217 0.90 -19.45 -5.53
CA VAL A 217 1.21 -18.04 -5.73
C VAL A 217 0.01 -17.22 -5.25
N ASN A 218 0.22 -16.39 -4.23
CA ASN A 218 -0.82 -15.51 -3.69
C ASN A 218 -0.99 -14.26 -4.55
N LEU A 219 0.12 -13.69 -5.03
CA LEU A 219 0.13 -12.44 -5.77
C LEU A 219 1.24 -12.41 -6.83
N VAL A 220 0.95 -11.84 -7.99
CA VAL A 220 1.91 -11.48 -9.04
C VAL A 220 1.94 -9.96 -9.11
N ASN A 221 3.03 -9.38 -8.61
CA ASN A 221 3.29 -7.95 -8.60
C ASN A 221 4.08 -7.60 -9.85
N ILE A 222 3.60 -6.67 -10.67
CA ILE A 222 4.31 -6.27 -11.89
C ILE A 222 5.05 -4.96 -11.70
N MET A 223 6.31 -4.93 -12.12
CA MET A 223 7.12 -3.72 -12.14
C MET A 223 6.74 -2.88 -13.36
N THR A 224 5.78 -1.98 -13.19
CA THR A 224 5.26 -1.12 -14.26
C THR A 224 6.15 0.10 -14.47
N MET A 225 7.38 -0.17 -14.92
CA MET A 225 8.47 0.79 -15.05
C MET A 225 9.42 0.36 -16.18
N ASP A 226 10.19 1.32 -16.69
CA ASP A 226 11.37 1.08 -17.55
C ASP A 226 11.05 0.32 -18.85
N TYR A 227 10.02 0.79 -19.55
CA TYR A 227 9.55 0.21 -20.81
C TYR A 227 10.49 0.49 -22.00
N GLY A 228 11.45 1.40 -21.82
CA GLY A 228 12.49 1.79 -22.78
C GLY A 228 12.06 2.84 -23.80
N SER A 229 10.81 3.34 -23.77
CA SER A 229 10.33 4.36 -24.71
C SER A 229 9.36 5.32 -24.05
N ALA A 230 9.41 6.60 -24.43
CA ALA A 230 8.55 7.63 -23.85
C ALA A 230 7.06 7.31 -24.07
N MET A 231 6.29 7.25 -22.98
CA MET A 231 4.86 6.99 -23.01
C MET A 231 4.13 7.57 -21.79
N ASP A 232 2.80 7.52 -21.81
CA ASP A 232 1.99 7.79 -20.62
C ASP A 232 2.14 6.64 -19.63
N MET A 233 2.96 6.87 -18.59
CA MET A 233 3.32 5.85 -17.62
C MET A 233 2.11 5.36 -16.80
N GLY A 234 1.10 6.21 -16.56
CA GLY A 234 -0.11 5.80 -15.84
C GLY A 234 -0.97 4.88 -16.68
N GLN A 235 -1.18 5.23 -17.96
CA GLN A 235 -1.93 4.38 -18.87
C GLN A 235 -1.18 3.08 -19.18
N ALA A 236 0.15 3.14 -19.30
CA ALA A 236 0.99 1.96 -19.51
C ALA A 236 0.89 0.96 -18.35
N ALA A 237 0.92 1.44 -17.10
CA ALA A 237 0.72 0.59 -15.92
C ALA A 237 -0.67 -0.08 -15.91
N ILE A 238 -1.74 0.68 -16.22
CA ILE A 238 -3.11 0.14 -16.33
C ILE A 238 -3.21 -0.92 -17.44
N ASN A 239 -2.57 -0.68 -18.58
CA ASN A 239 -2.53 -1.64 -19.69
C ASN A 239 -1.79 -2.92 -19.28
N ALA A 240 -0.65 -2.79 -18.61
CA ALA A 240 0.13 -3.91 -18.11
C ALA A 240 -0.69 -4.76 -17.11
N ALA A 241 -1.40 -4.13 -16.17
CA ALA A 241 -2.29 -4.82 -15.23
C ALA A 241 -3.43 -5.56 -15.96
N THR A 242 -4.07 -4.91 -16.95
CA THR A 242 -5.13 -5.54 -17.76
C THR A 242 -4.62 -6.74 -18.58
N ALA A 243 -3.41 -6.64 -19.11
CA ALA A 243 -2.77 -7.73 -19.83
C ALA A 243 -2.39 -8.89 -18.88
N LEU A 244 -1.82 -8.56 -17.72
CA LEU A 244 -1.51 -9.51 -16.66
C LEU A 244 -2.77 -10.28 -16.26
N HIS A 245 -3.89 -9.60 -16.01
CA HIS A 245 -5.17 -10.23 -15.69
C HIS A 245 -5.54 -11.36 -16.67
N THR A 246 -5.41 -11.06 -17.96
CA THR A 246 -5.69 -12.02 -19.03
C THR A 246 -4.72 -13.20 -18.97
N GLN A 247 -3.43 -12.96 -18.77
CA GLN A 247 -2.40 -14.00 -18.66
C GLN A 247 -2.59 -14.86 -17.40
N LEU A 248 -2.94 -14.26 -16.26
CA LEU A 248 -3.26 -15.01 -15.03
C LEU A 248 -4.45 -15.94 -15.25
N GLY A 249 -5.47 -15.50 -16.00
CA GLY A 249 -6.62 -16.34 -16.39
C GLY A 249 -6.24 -17.52 -17.29
N GLN A 250 -5.15 -17.43 -18.05
CA GLN A 250 -4.61 -18.54 -18.84
C GLN A 250 -3.83 -19.54 -17.97
N ILE A 251 -3.13 -19.06 -16.94
CA ILE A 251 -2.37 -19.92 -16.02
C ILE A 251 -3.32 -20.58 -15.00
N TRP A 252 -4.17 -19.83 -14.32
CA TRP A 252 -5.09 -20.31 -13.29
C TRP A 252 -6.54 -20.29 -13.77
N THR A 253 -6.83 -21.14 -14.75
CA THR A 253 -8.12 -21.23 -15.47
C THR A 253 -9.35 -21.51 -14.61
N THR A 254 -9.19 -21.91 -13.35
CA THR A 254 -10.30 -22.18 -12.42
C THR A 254 -10.69 -20.97 -11.56
N LYS A 255 -9.94 -19.87 -11.63
CA LYS A 255 -10.21 -18.66 -10.84
C LYS A 255 -11.19 -17.75 -11.55
N THR A 256 -12.02 -17.07 -10.77
CA THR A 256 -12.89 -15.99 -11.27
C THR A 256 -12.08 -14.74 -11.56
N SER A 257 -12.61 -13.84 -12.39
CA SER A 257 -11.97 -12.54 -12.64
C SER A 257 -11.68 -11.77 -11.33
N ALA A 258 -12.62 -11.71 -10.39
CA ALA A 258 -12.37 -11.06 -9.09
C ALA A 258 -11.21 -11.71 -8.31
N GLN A 259 -11.06 -13.04 -8.38
CA GLN A 259 -9.93 -13.72 -7.76
C GLN A 259 -8.61 -13.47 -8.48
N LEU A 260 -8.64 -13.28 -9.81
CA LEU A 260 -7.45 -12.95 -10.60
C LEU A 260 -6.99 -11.52 -10.29
N TRP A 261 -7.88 -10.54 -10.21
CA TRP A 261 -7.53 -9.19 -9.75
C TRP A 261 -6.97 -9.18 -8.33
N ALA A 262 -7.57 -9.96 -7.41
CA ALA A 262 -7.05 -10.11 -6.06
C ALA A 262 -5.70 -10.86 -5.98
N MET A 263 -5.20 -11.41 -7.09
CA MET A 263 -3.84 -11.95 -7.23
C MET A 263 -2.88 -10.97 -7.88
N GLU A 264 -3.27 -9.73 -8.17
CA GLU A 264 -2.39 -8.76 -8.81
C GLU A 264 -1.82 -7.76 -7.82
N GLY A 265 -0.60 -7.32 -8.10
CA GLY A 265 0.00 -6.11 -7.56
C GLY A 265 0.60 -5.25 -8.66
N ASN A 266 0.72 -3.94 -8.43
CA ASN A 266 1.41 -3.03 -9.34
C ASN A 266 2.46 -2.21 -8.60
N THR A 267 3.66 -2.17 -9.17
CA THR A 267 4.81 -1.45 -8.65
C THR A 267 5.42 -0.56 -9.73
N PRO A 268 5.01 0.70 -9.87
CA PRO A 268 5.75 1.67 -10.67
C PRO A 268 7.02 2.13 -9.96
N MET A 269 7.96 2.65 -10.74
CA MET A 269 9.03 3.51 -10.23
C MET A 269 8.49 4.93 -10.20
N ILE A 270 8.51 5.59 -9.04
CA ILE A 270 7.88 6.92 -8.90
C ILE A 270 8.74 8.02 -9.54
N GLY A 271 8.11 9.00 -10.17
CA GLY A 271 8.80 10.10 -10.82
C GLY A 271 9.67 9.66 -12.01
N VAL A 272 10.88 10.20 -12.14
CA VAL A 272 11.78 9.92 -13.27
C VAL A 272 12.36 8.51 -13.14
N ASN A 273 12.17 7.72 -14.18
CA ASN A 273 12.64 6.34 -14.31
C ASN A 273 14.07 6.26 -14.87
N ASP A 274 14.62 5.04 -14.99
CA ASP A 274 15.97 4.82 -15.53
C ASP A 274 16.06 5.29 -16.98
N THR A 275 14.98 5.10 -17.74
CA THR A 275 14.76 5.83 -18.99
C THR A 275 14.20 7.21 -18.65
N THR A 276 15.03 8.27 -18.71
CA THR A 276 14.66 9.61 -18.21
C THR A 276 13.49 10.29 -18.91
N SER A 277 13.06 9.78 -20.08
CA SER A 277 11.83 10.22 -20.76
C SER A 277 10.56 9.58 -20.20
N GLU A 278 10.69 8.55 -19.37
CA GLU A 278 9.61 7.92 -18.61
C GLU A 278 9.51 8.60 -17.24
N ILE A 279 8.34 9.20 -16.99
CA ILE A 279 8.08 9.93 -15.75
C ILE A 279 6.72 9.52 -15.20
N PHE A 280 6.71 8.76 -14.11
CA PHE A 280 5.48 8.39 -13.39
C PHE A 280 5.10 9.49 -12.39
N THR A 281 4.14 10.32 -12.75
CA THR A 281 3.73 11.48 -11.94
C THR A 281 2.75 11.10 -10.81
N THR A 282 2.53 12.00 -9.84
CA THR A 282 1.48 11.85 -8.82
C THR A 282 0.06 11.79 -9.41
N GLY A 283 -0.15 12.37 -10.59
CA GLY A 283 -1.37 12.18 -11.38
C GLY A 283 -1.52 10.75 -11.87
N ASN A 284 -0.44 10.15 -12.38
CA ASN A 284 -0.44 8.73 -12.78
C ASN A 284 -0.69 7.81 -11.57
N ALA A 285 -0.09 8.13 -10.42
CA ALA A 285 -0.33 7.40 -9.18
C ALA A 285 -1.81 7.41 -8.79
N SER A 286 -2.47 8.56 -8.88
CA SER A 286 -3.89 8.68 -8.54
C SER A 286 -4.77 7.84 -9.48
N SER A 287 -4.46 7.87 -10.79
CA SER A 287 -5.17 7.04 -11.78
C SER A 287 -4.99 5.54 -11.53
N LEU A 288 -3.76 5.11 -11.24
CA LEU A 288 -3.45 3.71 -10.95
C LEU A 288 -4.08 3.23 -9.64
N GLU A 289 -4.09 4.06 -8.60
CA GLU A 289 -4.77 3.75 -7.33
C GLU A 289 -6.27 3.53 -7.54
N SER A 290 -6.92 4.43 -8.27
CA SER A 290 -8.35 4.33 -8.53
C SER A 290 -8.68 3.11 -9.37
N PHE A 291 -7.84 2.80 -10.38
CA PHE A 291 -7.98 1.58 -11.16
C PHE A 291 -7.84 0.33 -10.29
N ALA A 292 -6.80 0.26 -9.45
CA ALA A 292 -6.52 -0.87 -8.58
C ALA A 292 -7.64 -1.09 -7.55
N LYS A 293 -8.11 -0.01 -6.92
CA LYS A 293 -9.24 -0.03 -6.00
C LYS A 293 -10.51 -0.58 -6.66
N ASN A 294 -10.86 -0.09 -7.84
CA ASN A 294 -12.10 -0.46 -8.53
C ASN A 294 -12.10 -1.91 -9.05
N ASN A 295 -10.92 -2.46 -9.37
CA ASN A 295 -10.80 -3.83 -9.85
C ASN A 295 -10.53 -4.85 -8.73
N GLY A 296 -10.20 -4.39 -7.53
CA GLY A 296 -9.85 -5.29 -6.42
C GLY A 296 -8.41 -5.82 -6.48
N ILE A 297 -7.49 -5.05 -7.09
CA ILE A 297 -6.05 -5.34 -7.05
C ILE A 297 -5.57 -5.31 -5.60
N GLN A 298 -4.86 -6.35 -5.19
CA GLN A 298 -4.53 -6.59 -3.80
C GLN A 298 -3.40 -5.67 -3.30
N GLU A 299 -2.41 -5.38 -4.14
CA GLU A 299 -1.24 -4.60 -3.72
C GLU A 299 -0.93 -3.44 -4.66
N LEU A 300 -0.69 -2.26 -4.07
CA LEU A 300 0.09 -1.21 -4.71
C LEU A 300 1.41 -1.06 -3.97
N ALA A 301 2.51 -1.10 -4.68
CA ALA A 301 3.81 -0.75 -4.15
C ALA A 301 4.48 0.25 -5.09
N PHE A 302 5.66 0.73 -4.74
CA PHE A 302 6.47 1.49 -5.68
C PHE A 302 7.94 1.41 -5.33
N TRP A 303 8.77 1.66 -6.33
CA TRP A 303 10.20 1.93 -6.17
C TRP A 303 10.44 3.44 -6.09
N SER A 304 10.81 4.02 -4.95
CA SER A 304 10.95 3.45 -3.60
C SER A 304 10.67 4.51 -2.54
N LEU A 305 10.54 4.11 -1.26
CA LEU A 305 10.21 5.02 -0.16
C LEU A 305 11.22 6.16 -0.01
N GLY A 306 12.53 5.89 -0.15
CA GLY A 306 13.57 6.91 -0.12
C GLY A 306 13.45 7.97 -1.23
N ARG A 307 12.80 7.63 -2.34
CA ARG A 307 12.57 8.52 -3.49
C ARG A 307 11.33 9.40 -3.35
N ASP A 308 10.47 9.18 -2.35
CA ASP A 308 9.18 9.87 -2.22
C ASP A 308 9.26 11.29 -1.65
N LYS A 309 10.02 12.15 -2.36
CA LYS A 309 10.09 13.60 -2.18
C LYS A 309 10.59 14.26 -3.47
N ALA A 310 10.31 15.55 -3.64
CA ALA A 310 10.82 16.30 -4.78
C ALA A 310 12.36 16.38 -4.76
N CYS A 311 12.97 16.37 -5.94
CA CYS A 311 14.39 16.72 -6.09
C CYS A 311 14.58 18.24 -6.02
N ALA A 312 15.83 18.69 -5.84
CA ALA A 312 16.18 20.10 -5.99
C ALA A 312 15.88 20.63 -7.42
N THR A 313 16.04 19.76 -8.42
CA THR A 313 15.75 20.03 -9.83
C THR A 313 14.85 18.93 -10.39
N ASN A 314 13.68 19.29 -10.92
CA ASN A 314 12.79 18.33 -11.58
C ASN A 314 13.39 17.81 -12.89
N GLY A 315 12.98 16.60 -13.30
CA GLY A 315 13.56 15.86 -14.43
C GLY A 315 14.87 15.14 -14.11
N THR A 316 15.28 15.10 -12.84
CA THR A 316 16.50 14.42 -12.39
C THR A 316 16.18 13.00 -11.94
N LEU A 317 16.82 12.00 -12.54
CA LEU A 317 16.87 10.64 -12.01
C LEU A 317 17.70 10.63 -10.71
N SER A 318 17.16 10.04 -9.64
CA SER A 318 17.85 9.92 -8.36
C SER A 318 17.31 8.75 -7.55
N ASP A 319 18.19 8.15 -6.75
CA ASP A 319 17.85 7.13 -5.74
C ASP A 319 17.24 7.73 -4.47
N THR A 320 17.27 9.06 -4.32
CA THR A 320 16.87 9.73 -3.07
C THR A 320 15.77 10.77 -3.26
N CYS A 321 15.27 10.96 -4.48
CA CYS A 321 14.14 11.83 -4.77
C CYS A 321 13.53 11.44 -6.12
N SER A 322 12.27 11.81 -6.36
CA SER A 322 11.51 11.31 -7.52
C SER A 322 11.78 12.10 -8.79
N GLY A 323 12.40 13.29 -8.70
CA GLY A 323 12.60 14.14 -9.89
C GLY A 323 11.30 14.77 -10.41
N THR A 324 10.22 14.72 -9.63
CA THR A 324 8.94 15.35 -10.00
C THR A 324 8.47 16.35 -8.94
N PRO A 325 7.65 17.36 -9.31
CA PRO A 325 7.05 18.26 -8.33
C PRO A 325 6.10 17.50 -7.42
N GLN A 326 6.41 17.47 -6.12
CA GLN A 326 5.58 16.84 -5.10
C GLN A 326 5.91 17.30 -3.69
N SER A 327 4.99 17.06 -2.74
CA SER A 327 5.32 17.10 -1.32
C SER A 327 6.05 15.82 -0.88
N ALA A 328 6.72 15.85 0.27
CA ALA A 328 7.27 14.63 0.87
C ALA A 328 6.15 13.62 1.14
N TYR A 329 6.40 12.35 0.83
CA TYR A 329 5.49 11.22 1.00
C TYR A 329 4.17 11.32 0.21
N GLN A 330 4.15 12.05 -0.91
CA GLN A 330 2.93 12.24 -1.69
C GLN A 330 2.50 10.94 -2.40
N PHE A 331 3.43 10.18 -2.99
CA PHE A 331 3.09 8.88 -3.59
C PHE A 331 2.62 7.87 -2.55
N SER A 332 3.28 7.83 -1.40
CA SER A 332 2.88 7.03 -0.23
C SER A 332 1.44 7.33 0.17
N SER A 333 1.09 8.62 0.28
CA SER A 333 -0.27 9.04 0.65
C SER A 333 -1.31 8.63 -0.38
N ILE A 334 -0.99 8.76 -1.66
CA ILE A 334 -1.89 8.38 -2.77
C ILE A 334 -2.14 6.88 -2.74
N PHE A 335 -1.09 6.05 -2.78
CA PHE A 335 -1.28 4.59 -2.82
C PHE A 335 -1.89 4.05 -1.53
N ASN A 336 -1.56 4.63 -0.36
CA ASN A 336 -2.15 4.20 0.90
C ASN A 336 -3.68 4.37 0.96
N ALA A 337 -4.28 5.14 0.04
CA ALA A 337 -5.74 5.26 -0.07
C ALA A 337 -6.44 3.92 -0.41
N ILE A 338 -5.72 2.96 -1.00
CA ILE A 338 -6.22 1.60 -1.24
C ILE A 338 -6.26 0.75 0.04
N THR A 339 -5.50 1.13 1.06
CA THR A 339 -5.27 0.32 2.25
C THR A 339 -6.48 0.22 3.14
N GLY A 340 -6.85 -1.02 3.47
CA GLY A 340 -7.95 -1.29 4.38
C GLY A 340 -9.31 -1.18 3.70
N GLY A 341 -9.38 -1.50 2.40
CA GLY A 341 -10.59 -1.66 1.60
C GLY A 341 -11.58 -2.69 2.17
N SER A 342 -12.21 -2.37 3.30
CA SER A 342 -13.66 -2.46 3.35
C SER A 342 -14.16 -1.44 2.36
N SER A 343 -15.23 -1.76 1.63
CA SER A 343 -16.09 -0.75 1.03
C SER A 343 -16.51 0.23 2.12
N GLY A 344 -15.69 1.25 2.37
CA GLY A 344 -16.07 2.40 3.14
C GLY A 344 -17.30 2.92 2.44
N THR A 345 -18.45 2.83 3.11
CA THR A 345 -19.67 3.48 2.65
C THR A 345 -19.24 4.91 2.37
N GLN A 346 -19.15 5.27 1.09
CA GLN A 346 -18.79 6.62 0.68
C GLN A 346 -19.71 7.56 1.46
N PRO A 347 -19.18 8.63 2.09
CA PRO A 347 -19.99 9.49 2.94
C PRO A 347 -21.29 9.85 2.24
N THR A 348 -22.41 9.33 2.77
CA THR A 348 -23.72 9.40 2.14
C THR A 348 -24.66 10.11 3.09
N GLY A 349 -25.20 11.22 2.65
CA GLY A 349 -26.08 12.04 3.46
C GLY A 349 -26.37 13.38 2.82
N ARG A 350 -26.84 14.33 3.63
CA ARG A 350 -27.19 15.66 3.14
C ARG A 350 -25.94 16.50 2.95
N ILE A 351 -25.93 17.29 1.88
CA ILE A 351 -25.04 18.44 1.76
C ILE A 351 -25.84 19.66 2.18
N THR A 352 -25.39 20.34 3.23
CA THR A 352 -26.06 21.54 3.76
C THR A 352 -25.22 22.79 3.51
N GLY A 353 -25.84 23.94 3.33
CA GLY A 353 -25.12 25.18 3.05
C GLY A 353 -25.94 26.41 3.37
N TYR A 354 -26.00 27.34 2.42
CA TYR A 354 -26.57 28.67 2.62
C TYR A 354 -27.98 28.65 3.23
N GLY A 355 -28.17 29.42 4.32
CA GLY A 355 -29.43 29.48 5.05
C GLY A 355 -29.82 28.18 5.77
N GLY A 356 -28.89 27.25 5.99
CA GLY A 356 -29.16 25.95 6.60
C GLY A 356 -29.92 24.98 5.68
N LYS A 357 -29.99 25.29 4.38
CA LYS A 357 -30.72 24.50 3.38
C LYS A 357 -29.87 23.39 2.79
N CYS A 358 -30.56 22.43 2.18
CA CYS A 358 -29.96 21.27 1.55
C CYS A 358 -29.77 21.49 0.05
N VAL A 359 -28.69 20.94 -0.50
CA VAL A 359 -28.53 20.73 -1.94
C VAL A 359 -29.54 19.67 -2.38
N ASP A 360 -30.42 20.03 -3.30
CA ASP A 360 -31.66 19.32 -3.61
C ASP A 360 -31.79 19.07 -5.12
N ILE A 361 -32.18 17.85 -5.49
CA ILE A 361 -32.59 17.52 -6.86
C ILE A 361 -34.05 17.92 -7.03
N ALA A 362 -34.30 18.93 -7.86
CA ALA A 362 -35.64 19.50 -8.02
C ALA A 362 -36.68 18.43 -8.34
N SER A 363 -37.73 18.36 -7.51
CA SER A 363 -38.84 17.41 -7.61
C SER A 363 -38.42 15.93 -7.61
N ALA A 364 -37.22 15.59 -7.12
CA ALA A 364 -36.62 14.25 -7.20
C ALA A 364 -36.58 13.69 -8.64
N ALA A 365 -36.57 14.55 -9.66
CA ALA A 365 -36.56 14.12 -11.05
C ALA A 365 -35.20 13.53 -11.42
N THR A 366 -35.21 12.45 -12.22
CA THR A 366 -34.01 11.71 -12.62
C THR A 366 -33.63 11.94 -14.09
N ALA A 367 -34.25 12.89 -14.77
CA ALA A 367 -33.86 13.25 -16.13
C ALA A 367 -32.53 14.02 -16.14
N ASN A 368 -31.68 13.78 -17.14
CA ASN A 368 -30.50 14.61 -17.38
C ASN A 368 -30.92 16.08 -17.58
N GLY A 369 -30.17 17.01 -16.99
CA GLY A 369 -30.52 18.42 -16.99
C GLY A 369 -31.45 18.83 -15.85
N THR A 370 -31.85 17.90 -14.97
CA THR A 370 -32.65 18.26 -13.79
C THR A 370 -31.92 19.28 -12.94
N ALA A 371 -32.67 20.29 -12.51
CA ALA A 371 -32.18 21.39 -11.71
C ALA A 371 -31.65 20.95 -10.33
N ILE A 372 -30.40 21.30 -9.99
CA ILE A 372 -29.88 21.25 -8.60
C ILE A 372 -30.07 22.60 -7.88
N GLN A 373 -30.83 22.60 -6.80
CA GLN A 373 -31.32 23.81 -6.12
C GLN A 373 -31.05 23.77 -4.62
N LEU A 374 -31.30 24.88 -3.92
CA LEU A 374 -31.51 24.89 -2.48
C LEU A 374 -32.96 24.57 -2.15
N TYR A 375 -33.16 23.73 -1.15
CA TYR A 375 -34.48 23.48 -0.59
C TYR A 375 -34.38 23.21 0.92
N ASP A 376 -35.50 23.40 1.62
CA ASP A 376 -35.58 22.97 3.02
C ASP A 376 -35.23 21.50 3.16
N CYS A 377 -34.41 21.19 4.16
CA CYS A 377 -33.99 19.83 4.40
C CYS A 377 -35.21 18.97 4.81
N ASN A 378 -35.64 18.09 3.91
CA ASN A 378 -36.87 17.31 4.01
C ASN A 378 -36.61 15.80 4.13
N GLY A 379 -35.34 15.36 4.02
CA GLY A 379 -34.94 13.97 4.23
C GLY A 379 -35.33 13.00 3.12
N THR A 380 -35.79 13.51 1.98
CA THR A 380 -36.04 12.69 0.80
C THR A 380 -34.74 12.29 0.11
N ALA A 381 -34.80 11.28 -0.75
CA ALA A 381 -33.66 10.82 -1.55
C ALA A 381 -33.11 11.90 -2.50
N ALA A 382 -33.90 12.94 -2.81
CA ALA A 382 -33.46 14.10 -3.60
C ALA A 382 -32.37 14.93 -2.90
N GLN A 383 -32.16 14.73 -1.60
CA GLN A 383 -31.17 15.43 -0.78
C GLN A 383 -30.09 14.49 -0.24
N THR A 384 -30.07 13.24 -0.70
CA THR A 384 -29.08 12.25 -0.31
C THR A 384 -28.00 12.20 -1.38
N TRP A 385 -26.80 12.60 -0.98
CA TRP A 385 -25.63 12.66 -1.84
C TRP A 385 -24.53 11.78 -1.29
N THR A 386 -23.90 11.02 -2.19
CA THR A 386 -22.72 10.21 -1.92
C THR A 386 -21.50 10.95 -2.44
N VAL A 387 -20.56 11.29 -1.56
CA VAL A 387 -19.29 11.91 -1.92
C VAL A 387 -18.28 10.80 -2.23
N ALA A 388 -17.95 10.63 -3.50
CA ALA A 388 -17.09 9.56 -3.96
C ALA A 388 -15.60 9.91 -3.83
N SER A 389 -14.78 8.88 -3.63
CA SER A 389 -13.32 9.06 -3.57
C SER A 389 -12.71 9.48 -4.90
N ASP A 390 -13.44 9.27 -6.01
CA ASP A 390 -13.05 9.69 -7.37
C ASP A 390 -13.31 11.19 -7.63
N GLY A 391 -13.76 11.96 -6.63
CA GLY A 391 -14.07 13.39 -6.72
C GLY A 391 -15.49 13.72 -7.21
N SER A 392 -16.28 12.72 -7.60
CA SER A 392 -17.68 12.93 -7.99
C SER A 392 -18.63 12.97 -6.79
N ILE A 393 -19.75 13.67 -6.94
CA ILE A 393 -20.83 13.72 -5.95
C ILE A 393 -22.09 13.18 -6.61
N LYS A 394 -22.65 12.09 -6.06
CA LYS A 394 -23.71 11.30 -6.71
C LYS A 394 -25.03 11.38 -5.95
N GLY A 395 -26.12 11.60 -6.66
CA GLY A 395 -27.48 11.64 -6.12
C GLY A 395 -28.45 10.98 -7.10
N LEU A 396 -29.39 10.16 -6.60
CA LEU A 396 -30.33 9.38 -7.42
C LEU A 396 -29.68 8.62 -8.60
N GLY A 397 -28.45 8.11 -8.41
CA GLY A 397 -27.70 7.36 -9.43
C GLY A 397 -27.02 8.22 -10.51
N LYS A 398 -27.00 9.54 -10.37
CA LYS A 398 -26.41 10.50 -11.31
C LYS A 398 -25.46 11.47 -10.60
N CYS A 399 -24.72 12.27 -11.35
CA CYS A 399 -23.66 13.13 -10.86
C CYS A 399 -24.09 14.61 -10.77
N LEU A 400 -23.55 15.31 -9.76
CA LEU A 400 -23.56 16.76 -9.63
C LEU A 400 -22.68 17.37 -10.72
N ASP A 401 -23.27 18.02 -11.71
CA ASP A 401 -22.64 18.33 -12.99
C ASP A 401 -22.72 19.82 -13.33
N VAL A 402 -21.60 20.40 -13.76
CA VAL A 402 -21.56 21.76 -14.32
C VAL A 402 -22.10 21.72 -15.75
N THR A 403 -23.22 22.41 -16.00
CA THR A 403 -23.94 22.32 -17.27
C THR A 403 -23.02 22.57 -18.47
N ALA A 404 -23.02 21.61 -19.41
CA ALA A 404 -22.25 21.65 -20.65
C ALA A 404 -20.72 21.85 -20.45
N ALA A 405 -20.19 21.46 -19.28
CA ALA A 405 -18.81 21.72 -18.89
C ALA A 405 -18.39 23.20 -18.99
N GLY A 406 -19.36 24.12 -18.87
CA GLY A 406 -19.11 25.55 -18.93
C GLY A 406 -18.20 25.99 -17.78
N THR A 407 -17.25 26.88 -18.06
CA THR A 407 -16.29 27.35 -17.06
C THR A 407 -16.58 28.75 -16.56
N ALA A 408 -17.54 29.49 -17.14
CA ALA A 408 -17.83 30.88 -16.79
C ALA A 408 -18.64 31.01 -15.49
N ASN A 409 -18.48 32.14 -14.79
CA ASN A 409 -19.35 32.53 -13.67
C ASN A 409 -20.82 32.49 -14.09
N GLY A 410 -21.66 31.91 -13.24
CA GLY A 410 -23.09 31.77 -13.49
C GLY A 410 -23.48 30.53 -14.29
N THR A 411 -22.52 29.68 -14.69
CA THR A 411 -22.86 28.38 -15.29
C THR A 411 -23.59 27.54 -14.24
N THR A 412 -24.79 27.07 -14.56
CA THR A 412 -25.66 26.36 -13.62
C THR A 412 -25.21 24.94 -13.33
N ILE A 413 -25.68 24.38 -12.21
CA ILE A 413 -25.50 22.97 -11.86
C ILE A 413 -26.76 22.16 -12.20
N GLN A 414 -26.54 20.98 -12.76
CA GLN A 414 -27.55 20.02 -13.16
C GLN A 414 -27.27 18.63 -12.60
N LEU A 415 -28.29 17.78 -12.59
CA LEU A 415 -28.14 16.35 -12.46
C LEU A 415 -27.88 15.76 -13.85
N TYR A 416 -26.82 14.97 -14.01
CA TYR A 416 -26.49 14.36 -15.30
C TYR A 416 -25.89 12.96 -15.13
N ASP A 417 -26.02 12.13 -16.15
CA ASP A 417 -25.34 10.83 -16.20
C ASP A 417 -23.85 10.98 -15.90
N CYS A 418 -23.35 10.14 -14.99
CA CYS A 418 -21.94 10.14 -14.65
C CYS A 418 -21.12 9.73 -15.88
N ASN A 419 -20.29 10.65 -16.36
CA ASN A 419 -19.52 10.53 -17.60
C ASN A 419 -18.00 10.72 -17.39
N GLY A 420 -17.56 10.90 -16.15
CA GLY A 420 -16.14 10.96 -15.77
C GLY A 420 -15.42 12.25 -16.17
N THR A 421 -16.12 13.23 -16.75
CA THR A 421 -15.51 14.49 -17.18
C THR A 421 -15.22 15.42 -16.00
N GLY A 422 -14.34 16.41 -16.22
CA GLY A 422 -14.03 17.44 -15.23
C GLY A 422 -15.24 18.28 -14.76
N ALA A 423 -16.34 18.30 -15.51
CA ALA A 423 -17.59 18.96 -15.13
C ALA A 423 -18.28 18.31 -13.91
N GLN A 424 -17.92 17.07 -13.59
CA GLN A 424 -18.52 16.27 -12.51
C GLN A 424 -17.59 16.08 -11.32
N GLN A 425 -16.45 16.78 -11.34
CA GLN A 425 -15.40 16.68 -10.34
C GLN A 425 -15.50 17.83 -9.36
N TRP A 426 -15.39 17.52 -8.07
CA TRP A 426 -15.55 18.45 -6.97
C TRP A 426 -14.50 18.18 -5.89
N ALA A 427 -13.84 19.24 -5.44
CA ALA A 427 -12.83 19.19 -4.40
C ALA A 427 -13.22 20.14 -3.25
N LYS A 428 -12.96 19.75 -2.01
CA LYS A 428 -13.14 20.65 -0.87
C LYS A 428 -12.07 21.74 -0.92
N GLY A 429 -12.48 23.00 -0.99
CA GLY A 429 -11.60 24.16 -0.91
C GLY A 429 -11.49 24.72 0.51
N THR A 430 -10.91 25.91 0.63
CA THR A 430 -10.85 26.66 1.89
C THR A 430 -12.25 27.16 2.29
N ASN A 431 -12.45 27.51 3.56
CA ASN A 431 -13.73 28.05 4.06
C ASN A 431 -14.96 27.17 3.75
N ASN A 432 -14.80 25.85 3.75
CA ASN A 432 -15.85 24.89 3.38
C ASN A 432 -16.42 25.09 1.96
N THR A 433 -15.66 25.68 1.05
CA THR A 433 -16.08 25.75 -0.36
C THR A 433 -16.01 24.38 -1.02
N LEU A 434 -16.80 24.21 -2.09
CA LEU A 434 -16.72 23.06 -2.98
C LEU A 434 -16.32 23.55 -4.37
N VAL A 435 -15.08 23.27 -4.76
CA VAL A 435 -14.45 23.77 -5.98
C VAL A 435 -14.62 22.75 -7.09
N ASN A 436 -15.01 23.18 -8.29
CA ASN A 436 -14.89 22.38 -9.49
C ASN A 436 -13.49 22.60 -10.10
N PRO A 437 -12.57 21.62 -10.09
CA PRO A 437 -11.19 21.83 -10.53
C PRO A 437 -11.05 22.24 -11.99
N ALA A 438 -11.96 21.78 -12.87
CA ALA A 438 -11.92 22.10 -14.30
C ALA A 438 -12.19 23.58 -14.59
N SER A 439 -13.02 24.23 -13.80
CA SER A 439 -13.32 25.67 -13.94
C SER A 439 -12.52 26.56 -12.97
N GLY A 440 -11.97 25.99 -11.89
CA GLY A 440 -11.36 26.72 -10.79
C GLY A 440 -12.35 27.51 -9.93
N ARG A 441 -13.66 27.24 -10.08
CA ARG A 441 -14.76 28.00 -9.45
C ARG A 441 -15.49 27.17 -8.40
N CYS A 442 -16.19 27.85 -7.50
CA CYS A 442 -16.88 27.27 -6.36
C CYS A 442 -18.37 27.08 -6.64
N LEU A 443 -18.94 26.01 -6.07
CA LEU A 443 -20.39 25.83 -5.96
C LEU A 443 -20.99 27.00 -5.19
N ASP A 444 -21.99 27.64 -5.77
CA ASP A 444 -22.52 28.92 -5.34
C ASP A 444 -24.06 28.90 -5.43
N ALA A 445 -24.73 29.39 -4.38
CA ALA A 445 -26.16 29.65 -4.42
C ALA A 445 -26.41 31.02 -5.05
N THR A 446 -27.12 31.03 -6.19
CA THR A 446 -27.34 32.23 -7.03
C THR A 446 -28.03 33.35 -6.25
N GLY A 447 -27.57 34.59 -6.49
CA GLY A 447 -28.23 35.80 -5.98
C GLY A 447 -28.21 35.91 -4.45
N PRO A 448 -27.12 35.45 -3.81
CA PRO A 448 -27.05 34.98 -2.42
C PRO A 448 -28.41 34.76 -1.76
N SER A 449 -29.23 33.89 -2.34
CA SER A 449 -30.63 33.70 -1.93
C SER A 449 -30.82 32.37 -1.23
N SER A 450 -31.33 32.41 0.00
CA SER A 450 -31.74 31.22 0.75
C SER A 450 -33.21 30.90 0.55
N ALA A 451 -33.84 31.30 -0.56
CA ALA A 451 -35.20 30.86 -0.89
C ALA A 451 -35.21 29.39 -1.37
N ASN A 452 -36.32 28.69 -1.14
CA ASN A 452 -36.52 27.37 -1.77
C ASN A 452 -36.59 27.54 -3.30
N GLY A 453 -35.88 26.68 -4.01
CA GLY A 453 -35.78 26.75 -5.47
C GLY A 453 -34.64 27.63 -5.99
N THR A 454 -33.84 28.26 -5.13
CA THR A 454 -32.62 28.96 -5.58
C THR A 454 -31.73 27.97 -6.33
N ARG A 455 -31.42 28.27 -7.60
CA ARG A 455 -30.53 27.44 -8.42
C ARG A 455 -29.10 27.50 -7.88
N LEU A 456 -28.37 26.40 -8.02
CA LEU A 456 -26.92 26.40 -7.82
C LEU A 456 -26.20 26.66 -9.14
N GLN A 457 -25.05 27.32 -9.04
CA GLN A 457 -24.16 27.67 -10.14
C GLN A 457 -22.69 27.50 -9.71
N ILE A 458 -21.76 27.69 -10.64
CA ILE A 458 -20.36 27.98 -10.29
C ILE A 458 -20.11 29.49 -10.32
N TRP A 459 -19.29 29.96 -9.38
CA TRP A 459 -18.83 31.33 -9.31
C TRP A 459 -17.40 31.40 -8.77
N ASP A 460 -16.66 32.47 -9.05
CA ASP A 460 -15.34 32.69 -8.49
C ASP A 460 -15.36 32.52 -6.96
N CYS A 461 -14.38 31.80 -6.45
CA CYS A 461 -14.29 31.44 -5.06
C CYS A 461 -14.00 32.67 -4.20
N SER A 462 -14.98 33.10 -3.42
CA SER A 462 -14.88 34.23 -2.49
C SER A 462 -14.86 33.78 -1.02
N GLY A 463 -15.29 32.56 -0.74
CA GLY A 463 -15.50 32.06 0.63
C GLY A 463 -16.73 32.67 1.32
N ALA A 464 -17.57 33.41 0.59
CA ALA A 464 -18.82 33.96 1.09
C ALA A 464 -19.77 32.85 1.57
N ALA A 465 -20.70 33.19 2.47
CA ALA A 465 -21.60 32.22 3.10
C ALA A 465 -22.42 31.40 2.08
N ASN A 466 -22.75 31.97 0.92
CA ASN A 466 -23.49 31.29 -0.16
C ASN A 466 -22.65 30.29 -0.97
N GLN A 467 -21.36 30.14 -0.63
CA GLN A 467 -20.42 29.18 -1.21
C GLN A 467 -19.88 28.17 -0.19
N GLN A 468 -20.40 28.16 1.04
CA GLN A 468 -19.96 27.25 2.10
C GLN A 468 -20.89 26.04 2.20
N TRP A 469 -20.31 24.85 2.17
CA TRP A 469 -21.02 23.57 2.11
C TRP A 469 -20.45 22.59 3.13
N ILE A 470 -21.34 22.00 3.93
CA ILE A 470 -21.04 20.91 4.85
C ILE A 470 -21.42 19.60 4.16
N LEU A 471 -20.41 18.80 3.84
CA LEU A 471 -20.55 17.48 3.25
C LEU A 471 -20.89 16.42 4.32
N PRO A 472 -21.54 15.31 3.95
CA PRO A 472 -21.72 14.18 4.87
C PRO A 472 -20.36 13.62 5.33
N THR A 473 -20.31 13.14 6.56
CA THR A 473 -19.15 12.44 7.13
C THR A 473 -19.30 10.94 6.94
N ALA A 474 -18.16 10.23 6.86
CA ALA A 474 -18.12 8.76 6.84
C ALA A 474 -18.63 8.16 8.16
#